data_AF-A0AAX3NIB5-F1
#
_entry.id   AF-A0AAX3NIB5-F1
#
_cell.length_a   1.000
_cell.length_b   1.000
_cell.length_c   1.000
_cell.angle_alpha   90.00
_cell.angle_beta   90.00
_cell.angle_gamma   90.00
#
_symmetry.space_group_name_H-M   'P 1'
#
loop_
_entity.id
_entity.type
_entity.pdbx_description
1 polymer ?
#
loop_
_entity_poly.entity_id
_entity_poly.type
_entity_poly.pdbx_seq_one_letter_code
_entity_poly.pdbx_strand_id
1 'polypeptide(L)'
;MTENAKQPAAKVSTNGIVAWWMHTWGDFQSKHPVLAKWVYQIFYFFVFSMGVTIVQYLIFTFMPYLLGKDLAGTEFMWPQVNMSLFGVDFTWSLLGYNVVRDAAGAVVIGGGLGYFISYEVGSFIAQCINFPLQRNITFKSHGNPVYQAMWYFIAWVAISLICNGFNNLWMPIAQAYVPLAVYNLLVTFITGGVSMIIFFFVFKIIFPEGEAKAEAE
;
A
#
# COMPACT_ATOMS: atom_id res chain seq x y z
N MET A 1 -44.04 47.60 -3.26
CA MET A 1 -43.01 47.83 -2.21
C MET A 1 -43.78 47.71 -0.92
N THR A 2 -43.68 46.71 -0.06
CA THR A 2 -42.62 45.86 0.50
C THR A 2 -43.38 44.68 1.13
N GLU A 3 -42.87 43.46 1.21
CA GLU A 3 -42.04 43.01 2.33
C GLU A 3 -41.59 41.58 2.03
N ASN A 4 -40.28 41.34 2.14
CA ASN A 4 -39.66 40.03 1.98
C ASN A 4 -40.17 39.07 3.07
N ALA A 5 -41.00 38.09 2.70
CA ALA A 5 -41.26 36.92 3.53
C ALA A 5 -39.97 36.09 3.62
N LYS A 6 -39.11 36.40 4.59
CA LYS A 6 -37.97 35.56 4.96
C LYS A 6 -38.54 34.30 5.60
N GLN A 7 -38.64 33.23 4.79
CA GLN A 7 -38.93 31.88 5.27
C GLN A 7 -38.01 31.54 6.45
N PRO A 8 -38.52 31.01 7.58
CA PRO A 8 -37.67 30.53 8.65
C PRO A 8 -36.87 29.33 8.13
N ALA A 9 -35.54 29.40 8.28
CA ALA A 9 -34.62 28.36 7.90
C ALA A 9 -35.07 27.00 8.45
N ALA A 10 -35.19 26.01 7.56
CA ALA A 10 -35.57 24.65 7.92
C ALA A 10 -34.66 24.14 9.04
N LYS A 11 -35.25 23.83 10.20
CA LYS A 11 -34.56 23.09 11.26
C LYS A 11 -34.18 21.73 10.68
N VAL A 12 -32.89 21.55 10.39
CA VAL A 12 -32.34 20.25 10.04
C VAL A 12 -32.62 19.33 11.23
N SER A 13 -33.56 18.41 11.05
CA SER A 13 -33.84 17.34 12.00
C SER A 13 -32.60 16.46 12.07
N THR A 14 -31.70 16.74 13.01
CA THR A 14 -30.60 15.86 13.34
C THR A 14 -31.22 14.60 13.95
N ASN A 15 -31.33 13.54 13.14
CA ASN A 15 -31.88 12.23 13.54
C ASN A 15 -31.41 11.87 14.96
N GLY A 16 -32.31 11.50 15.86
CA GLY A 16 -32.04 11.38 17.30
C GLY A 16 -30.85 10.49 17.67
N ILE A 17 -30.50 9.53 16.81
CA ILE A 17 -29.30 8.69 16.93
C ILE A 17 -28.00 9.51 16.81
N VAL A 18 -27.94 10.45 15.87
CA VAL A 18 -26.77 11.32 15.65
C VAL A 18 -26.60 12.30 16.81
N ALA A 19 -27.71 12.87 17.31
CA ALA A 19 -27.68 13.77 18.47
C ALA A 19 -27.28 13.02 19.76
N TRP A 20 -27.82 11.82 19.97
CA TRP A 20 -27.44 10.95 21.09
C TRP A 20 -25.97 10.52 21.02
N TRP A 21 -25.49 10.19 19.82
CA TRP A 21 -24.09 9.83 19.60
C TRP A 21 -23.16 11.00 19.90
N MET A 22 -23.47 12.21 19.40
CA MET A 22 -22.68 13.43 19.65
C MET A 22 -22.60 13.76 21.14
N HIS A 23 -23.69 13.60 21.90
CA HIS A 23 -23.72 13.81 23.34
C HIS A 23 -22.87 12.76 24.09
N THR A 24 -23.08 11.48 23.78
CA THR A 24 -22.35 10.36 24.41
C THR A 24 -20.86 10.43 24.11
N TRP A 25 -20.51 10.81 22.88
CA TRP A 25 -19.13 11.02 22.45
C TRP A 25 -18.50 12.26 23.12
N GLY A 26 -19.26 13.36 23.25
CA GLY A 26 -18.83 14.55 23.98
C GLY A 26 -18.48 14.23 25.45
N ASP A 27 -19.36 13.50 26.13
CA ASP A 27 -19.13 13.06 27.52
C ASP A 27 -17.91 12.13 27.63
N PHE A 28 -17.73 11.22 26.67
CA PHE A 28 -16.57 10.33 26.62
C PHE A 28 -15.27 11.09 26.37
N GLN A 29 -15.27 12.06 25.46
CA GLN A 29 -14.11 12.89 25.15
C GLN A 29 -13.68 13.75 26.34
N SER A 30 -14.63 14.27 27.12
CA SER A 30 -14.36 15.01 28.35
C SER A 30 -13.83 14.12 29.47
N LYS A 31 -14.34 12.89 29.62
CA LYS A 31 -13.92 11.96 30.67
C LYS A 31 -12.59 11.26 30.36
N HIS A 32 -12.30 10.99 29.09
CA HIS A 32 -11.10 10.28 28.65
C HIS A 32 -10.43 10.96 27.45
N PRO A 33 -9.83 12.16 27.63
CA PRO A 33 -9.28 12.96 26.54
C PRO A 33 -8.13 12.28 25.79
N VAL A 34 -7.31 11.48 26.49
CA VAL A 34 -6.22 10.71 25.87
C VAL A 34 -6.79 9.58 25.01
N LEU A 35 -7.74 8.79 25.52
CA LEU A 35 -8.37 7.71 24.76
C LEU A 35 -9.17 8.24 23.57
N ALA A 36 -9.91 9.33 23.72
CA ALA A 36 -10.64 9.94 22.61
C ALA A 36 -9.71 10.39 21.48
N LYS A 37 -8.56 10.98 21.82
CA LYS A 37 -7.52 11.33 20.84
C LYS A 37 -6.98 10.10 20.11
N TRP A 38 -6.71 9.02 20.85
CA TRP A 38 -6.29 7.74 20.27
C TRP A 38 -7.34 7.14 19.35
N VAL A 39 -8.61 7.12 19.77
CA VAL A 39 -9.72 6.59 18.95
C VAL A 39 -9.90 7.41 17.68
N TYR A 40 -9.82 8.75 17.75
CA TYR A 40 -9.83 9.60 16.56
C TYR A 40 -8.66 9.27 15.62
N GLN A 41 -7.43 9.13 16.16
CA GLN A 41 -6.25 8.80 15.36
C GLN A 41 -6.39 7.43 14.67
N ILE A 42 -6.86 6.41 15.40
CA ILE A 42 -7.08 5.06 14.87
C ILE A 42 -8.19 5.07 13.82
N PHE A 43 -9.29 5.79 14.05
CA PHE A 43 -10.40 5.89 13.10
C PHE A 43 -9.95 6.51 11.78
N TYR A 44 -9.28 7.67 11.83
CA TYR A 44 -8.77 8.29 10.62
C TYR A 44 -7.73 7.39 9.93
N PHE A 45 -6.80 6.81 10.70
CA PHE A 45 -5.84 5.84 10.15
C PHE A 45 -6.54 4.69 9.41
N PHE A 46 -7.58 4.11 9.98
CA PHE A 46 -8.35 3.03 9.36
C PHE A 46 -9.06 3.47 8.08
N VAL A 47 -9.78 4.60 8.12
CA VAL A 47 -10.49 5.14 6.94
C VAL A 47 -9.52 5.45 5.80
N PHE A 48 -8.40 6.10 6.11
CA PHE A 48 -7.36 6.39 5.11
C PHE A 48 -6.70 5.12 4.58
N SER A 49 -6.36 4.17 5.46
CA SER A 49 -5.77 2.89 5.06
C SER A 49 -6.70 2.11 4.13
N MET A 50 -7.98 1.99 4.46
CA MET A 50 -8.98 1.37 3.59
C MET A 50 -9.14 2.13 2.27
N GLY A 51 -9.10 3.47 2.29
CA GLY A 51 -9.12 4.29 1.08
C GLY A 51 -7.94 3.98 0.14
N VAL A 52 -6.73 3.88 0.69
CA VAL A 52 -5.53 3.48 -0.08
C VAL A 52 -5.69 2.08 -0.65
N THR A 53 -6.16 1.13 0.15
CA THR A 53 -6.38 -0.25 -0.30
C THR A 53 -7.39 -0.31 -1.43
N ILE A 54 -8.48 0.46 -1.36
CA ILE A 54 -9.46 0.54 -2.45
C ILE A 54 -8.81 1.12 -3.70
N VAL A 55 -8.05 2.22 -3.60
CA VAL A 55 -7.37 2.82 -4.75
C VAL A 55 -6.37 1.86 -5.38
N GLN A 56 -5.55 1.17 -4.59
CA GLN A 56 -4.63 0.13 -5.08
C GLN A 56 -5.40 -0.98 -5.80
N TYR A 57 -6.48 -1.48 -5.20
CA TYR A 57 -7.29 -2.53 -5.78
C TYR A 57 -7.87 -2.09 -7.13
N LEU A 58 -8.38 -0.87 -7.22
CA LEU A 58 -8.88 -0.30 -8.48
C LEU A 58 -7.76 -0.20 -9.52
N ILE A 59 -6.57 0.27 -9.14
CA ILE A 59 -5.42 0.36 -10.05
C ILE A 59 -5.02 -1.02 -10.55
N PHE A 60 -4.84 -2.00 -9.67
CA PHE A 60 -4.49 -3.37 -10.07
C PHE A 60 -5.59 -4.06 -10.87
N THR A 61 -6.86 -3.67 -10.66
CA THR A 61 -7.99 -4.22 -11.41
C THR A 61 -8.12 -3.60 -12.80
N PHE A 62 -7.91 -2.29 -12.97
CA PHE A 62 -8.20 -1.60 -14.22
C PHE A 62 -6.96 -1.25 -15.04
N MET A 63 -5.82 -0.96 -14.41
CA MET A 63 -4.60 -0.52 -15.09
C MET A 63 -4.04 -1.56 -16.05
N PRO A 64 -4.00 -2.88 -15.73
CA PRO A 64 -3.55 -3.88 -16.69
C PRO A 64 -4.42 -3.92 -17.96
N TYR A 65 -5.72 -3.62 -17.83
CA TYR A 65 -6.65 -3.55 -18.96
C TYR A 65 -6.49 -2.25 -19.75
N LEU A 66 -6.20 -1.13 -19.09
CA LEU A 66 -5.92 0.16 -19.73
C LEU A 66 -4.61 0.14 -20.52
N LEU A 67 -3.60 -0.58 -20.04
CA LEU A 67 -2.32 -0.75 -20.75
C LEU A 67 -2.44 -1.68 -21.98
N GLY A 68 -3.50 -2.48 -22.04
CA GLY A 68 -3.83 -3.29 -23.22
C GLY A 68 -2.97 -4.55 -23.38
N LYS A 69 -3.36 -5.38 -24.36
CA LYS A 69 -2.72 -6.68 -24.61
C LYS A 69 -1.31 -6.57 -25.18
N ASP A 70 -0.97 -5.47 -25.83
CA ASP A 70 0.36 -5.24 -26.42
C ASP A 70 1.44 -5.13 -25.33
N LEU A 71 1.16 -4.38 -24.26
CA LEU A 71 2.04 -4.28 -23.10
C LEU A 71 2.03 -5.57 -22.25
N ALA A 72 0.89 -6.27 -22.17
CA ALA A 72 0.84 -7.59 -21.53
C ALA A 72 1.67 -8.65 -22.27
N GLY A 73 1.81 -8.51 -23.59
CA GLY A 73 2.58 -9.41 -24.46
C GLY A 73 4.05 -9.02 -24.62
N THR A 74 4.44 -7.86 -24.09
CA THR A 74 5.83 -7.40 -24.13
C THR A 74 6.61 -8.11 -23.02
N GLU A 75 7.55 -8.95 -23.42
CA GLU A 75 8.47 -9.62 -22.50
C GLU A 75 9.39 -8.58 -21.84
N PHE A 76 9.22 -8.39 -20.54
CA PHE A 76 10.08 -7.54 -19.74
C PHE A 76 10.48 -8.32 -18.50
N MET A 77 11.69 -8.85 -18.52
CA MET A 77 12.29 -9.61 -17.42
C MET A 77 13.77 -9.31 -17.36
N TRP A 78 14.27 -8.92 -16.19
CA TRP A 78 15.70 -8.69 -16.01
C TRP A 78 16.17 -8.97 -14.58
N PRO A 79 17.27 -9.72 -14.37
CA PRO A 79 17.89 -10.63 -15.33
C PRO A 79 16.97 -11.84 -15.60
N GLN A 80 16.97 -12.39 -16.80
CA GLN A 80 16.13 -13.54 -17.16
C GLN A 80 16.90 -14.85 -16.92
N VAL A 81 16.91 -15.33 -15.68
CA VAL A 81 17.70 -16.51 -15.29
C VAL A 81 16.80 -17.73 -15.23
N ASN A 82 17.02 -18.70 -16.13
CA ASN A 82 16.34 -19.98 -16.06
C ASN A 82 16.90 -20.80 -14.90
N MET A 83 16.03 -21.16 -13.97
CA MET A 83 16.38 -21.95 -12.80
C MET A 83 15.49 -23.20 -12.73
N SER A 84 16.11 -24.30 -12.32
CA SER A 84 15.40 -25.51 -11.92
C SER A 84 15.57 -25.65 -10.42
N LEU A 85 14.51 -25.43 -9.66
CA LEU A 85 14.55 -25.54 -8.20
C LEU A 85 13.48 -26.54 -7.74
N PHE A 86 13.90 -27.49 -6.91
CA PHE A 86 13.04 -28.58 -6.42
C PHE A 86 12.40 -29.46 -7.51
N GLY A 87 12.84 -29.39 -8.77
CA GLY A 87 12.23 -30.10 -9.90
C GLY A 87 11.18 -29.29 -10.65
N VAL A 88 11.06 -27.99 -10.35
CA VAL A 88 10.25 -27.02 -11.09
C VAL A 88 11.19 -26.14 -11.91
N ASP A 89 11.00 -26.16 -13.24
CA ASP A 89 11.68 -25.27 -14.16
C ASP A 89 10.92 -23.95 -14.25
N PHE A 90 11.59 -22.84 -13.94
CA PHE A 90 11.01 -21.51 -14.07
C PHE A 90 12.07 -20.47 -14.43
N THR A 91 11.64 -19.38 -15.03
CA THR A 91 12.49 -18.24 -15.31
C THR A 91 12.34 -17.22 -14.20
N TRP A 92 13.44 -17.00 -13.47
CA TRP A 92 13.53 -15.99 -12.44
C TRP A 92 13.88 -14.63 -13.03
N SER A 93 13.26 -13.58 -12.49
CA SER A 93 13.61 -12.18 -12.76
C SER A 93 13.54 -11.32 -11.51
N LEU A 94 14.47 -10.37 -11.40
CA LEU A 94 14.44 -9.34 -10.36
C LEU A 94 13.44 -8.23 -10.73
N LEU A 95 13.41 -7.86 -12.00
CA LEU A 95 12.55 -6.85 -12.59
C LEU A 95 11.63 -7.51 -13.62
N GLY A 96 10.37 -7.10 -13.59
CA GLY A 96 9.39 -7.55 -14.56
C GLY A 96 8.94 -9.00 -14.35
N TYR A 97 8.02 -9.42 -15.23
CA TYR A 97 7.25 -10.64 -15.09
C TYR A 97 7.16 -11.38 -16.42
N ASN A 98 7.09 -12.70 -16.37
CA ASN A 98 6.82 -13.52 -17.55
C ASN A 98 5.50 -13.12 -18.21
N VAL A 99 5.45 -13.18 -19.53
CA VAL A 99 4.20 -13.03 -20.28
C VAL A 99 3.32 -14.23 -19.98
N VAL A 100 2.12 -13.97 -19.45
CA VAL A 100 1.16 -15.04 -19.19
C VAL A 100 0.41 -15.32 -20.49
N ARG A 101 0.41 -16.59 -20.89
CA ARG A 101 -0.31 -17.10 -22.06
C ARG A 101 -1.37 -18.10 -21.61
N ASP A 102 -2.52 -18.09 -22.24
CA ASP A 102 -3.54 -19.11 -22.01
C ASP A 102 -3.15 -20.46 -22.64
N ALA A 103 -3.98 -21.48 -22.43
CA ALA A 103 -3.77 -22.82 -22.98
C ALA A 103 -3.79 -22.86 -24.53
N ALA A 104 -4.28 -21.80 -25.19
CA ALA A 104 -4.26 -21.64 -26.64
C ALA A 104 -3.03 -20.83 -27.14
N GLY A 105 -2.14 -20.41 -26.22
CA GLY A 105 -0.94 -19.63 -26.52
C GLY A 105 -1.18 -18.12 -26.69
N ALA A 106 -2.42 -17.65 -26.51
CA ALA A 106 -2.75 -16.23 -26.60
C ALA A 106 -2.33 -15.49 -25.34
N VAL A 107 -1.80 -14.27 -25.52
CA VAL A 107 -1.40 -13.40 -24.41
C VAL A 107 -2.64 -13.00 -23.61
N VAL A 108 -2.58 -13.26 -22.31
CA VAL A 108 -3.59 -12.82 -21.36
C VAL A 108 -3.03 -11.74 -20.44
N ILE A 109 -3.92 -10.86 -20.00
CA ILE A 109 -3.58 -9.74 -19.12
C ILE A 109 -3.29 -10.32 -17.74
N GLY A 110 -2.08 -10.10 -17.24
CA GLY A 110 -1.60 -10.69 -15.99
C GLY A 110 -0.10 -10.96 -15.94
N GLY A 111 0.63 -10.71 -17.04
CA GLY A 111 2.09 -10.83 -17.12
C GLY A 111 2.74 -9.73 -17.95
N GLY A 112 4.04 -9.88 -18.21
CA GLY A 112 4.81 -8.98 -19.05
C GLY A 112 4.97 -7.56 -18.48
N LEU A 113 5.37 -6.63 -19.36
CA LEU A 113 5.59 -5.23 -19.02
C LEU A 113 4.34 -4.53 -18.47
N GLY A 114 3.16 -4.88 -18.98
CA GLY A 114 1.89 -4.31 -18.55
C GLY A 114 1.57 -4.60 -17.07
N TYR A 115 1.83 -5.83 -16.61
CA TYR A 115 1.66 -6.17 -15.20
C TYR A 115 2.71 -5.49 -14.31
N PHE A 116 3.97 -5.43 -14.77
CA PHE A 116 5.03 -4.69 -14.08
C PHE A 116 4.67 -3.21 -13.87
N ILE A 117 4.30 -2.50 -14.94
CA ILE A 117 3.90 -1.08 -14.86
C ILE A 117 2.71 -0.90 -13.93
N SER A 118 1.70 -1.78 -14.02
CA SER A 118 0.52 -1.71 -13.16
C SER A 118 0.87 -1.89 -11.69
N TYR A 119 1.75 -2.86 -11.38
CA TYR A 119 2.25 -3.11 -10.04
C TYR A 119 3.03 -1.92 -9.48
N GLU A 120 4.01 -1.41 -10.25
CA GLU A 120 4.85 -0.28 -9.83
C GLU A 120 4.04 0.99 -9.63
N VAL A 121 3.12 1.32 -10.54
CA VAL A 121 2.26 2.51 -10.42
C VAL A 121 1.30 2.40 -9.23
N GLY A 122 0.66 1.24 -9.04
CA GLY A 122 -0.23 1.02 -7.89
C GLY A 122 0.53 1.09 -6.56
N SER A 123 1.71 0.47 -6.50
CA SER A 123 2.59 0.51 -5.34
C SER A 123 3.12 1.92 -5.06
N PHE A 124 3.50 2.68 -6.10
CA PHE A 124 3.96 4.06 -5.97
C PHE A 124 2.87 4.99 -5.47
N ILE A 125 1.66 4.93 -6.05
CA ILE A 125 0.52 5.75 -5.59
C ILE A 125 0.20 5.45 -4.13
N ALA A 126 0.25 4.18 -3.73
CA ALA A 126 0.11 3.80 -2.33
C ALA A 126 1.14 4.48 -1.43
N GLN A 127 2.41 4.50 -1.85
CA GLN A 127 3.47 5.20 -1.12
C GLN A 127 3.22 6.70 -1.05
N CYS A 128 2.77 7.33 -2.13
CA CYS A 128 2.43 8.75 -2.15
C CYS A 128 1.29 9.10 -1.17
N ILE A 129 0.36 8.18 -0.90
CA ILE A 129 -0.72 8.40 0.07
C ILE A 129 -0.27 8.03 1.49
N ASN A 130 0.52 6.96 1.65
CA ASN A 130 1.04 6.52 2.94
C ASN A 130 2.04 7.51 3.54
N PHE A 131 2.84 8.19 2.72
CA PHE A 131 3.86 9.13 3.19
C PHE A 131 3.28 10.33 3.98
N PRO A 132 2.29 11.09 3.48
CA PRO A 132 1.61 12.13 4.25
C PRO A 132 0.95 11.58 5.53
N LEU A 133 0.39 10.37 5.47
CA LEU A 133 -0.29 9.73 6.61
C LEU A 133 0.71 9.43 7.74
N GLN A 134 1.82 8.77 7.42
CA GLN A 134 2.87 8.42 8.38
C GLN A 134 3.50 9.69 8.98
N ARG A 135 3.74 10.73 8.16
CA ARG A 135 4.32 11.98 8.63
C ARG A 135 3.38 12.78 9.54
N ASN A 136 2.11 12.93 9.17
CA ASN A 136 1.17 13.82 9.86
C ASN A 136 0.50 13.17 11.08
N ILE A 137 0.23 11.86 11.04
CA ILE A 137 -0.53 11.17 12.10
C ILE A 137 0.39 10.35 13.01
N THR A 138 1.28 9.54 12.43
CA THR A 138 2.06 8.54 13.18
C THR A 138 3.32 9.13 13.83
N PHE A 139 4.12 9.88 13.08
CA PHE A 139 5.43 10.36 13.57
C PHE A 139 5.46 11.84 13.97
N LYS A 140 4.45 12.64 13.59
CA LYS A 140 4.39 14.10 13.83
C LYS A 140 5.74 14.80 13.58
N SER A 141 6.42 14.40 12.51
CA SER A 141 7.81 14.80 12.30
C SER A 141 7.90 16.22 11.74
N HIS A 142 8.63 17.09 12.44
CA HIS A 142 8.99 18.44 12.00
C HIS A 142 10.30 18.48 11.19
N GLY A 143 10.84 17.32 10.78
CA GLY A 143 12.04 17.22 9.94
C GLY A 143 11.80 17.69 8.50
N ASN A 144 12.90 17.82 7.72
CA ASN A 144 12.84 18.26 6.33
C ASN A 144 11.99 17.29 5.47
N PRO A 145 10.85 17.73 4.91
CA PRO A 145 9.95 16.89 4.13
C PRO A 145 10.61 16.21 2.93
N VAL A 146 11.56 16.90 2.29
CA VAL A 146 12.19 16.45 1.05
C VAL A 146 13.14 15.29 1.33
N TYR A 147 13.91 15.36 2.42
CA TYR A 147 14.82 14.29 2.83
C TYR A 147 14.06 13.01 3.17
N GLN A 148 12.98 13.13 3.95
CA GLN A 148 12.13 11.99 4.29
C GLN A 148 11.45 11.38 3.06
N ALA A 149 10.93 12.22 2.15
CA ALA A 149 10.31 11.74 0.91
C ALA A 149 11.31 11.01 0.01
N MET A 150 12.52 11.56 -0.14
CA MET A 150 13.58 10.95 -0.96
C MET A 150 14.00 9.58 -0.42
N TRP A 151 14.20 9.47 0.90
CA TRP A 151 14.55 8.19 1.50
C TRP A 151 13.40 7.19 1.51
N TYR A 152 12.16 7.65 1.71
CA TYR A 152 10.98 6.81 1.58
C TYR A 152 10.83 6.25 0.16
N PHE A 153 11.16 7.06 -0.85
CA PHE A 153 11.21 6.63 -2.25
C PHE A 153 12.32 5.59 -2.49
N ILE A 154 13.53 5.82 -2.00
CA ILE A 154 14.64 4.85 -2.11
C ILE A 154 14.28 3.53 -1.40
N ALA A 155 13.69 3.61 -0.21
CA ALA A 155 13.19 2.46 0.54
C ALA A 155 12.19 1.67 -0.29
N TRP A 156 11.22 2.37 -0.88
CA TRP A 156 10.20 1.78 -1.73
C TRP A 156 10.82 1.07 -2.94
N VAL A 157 11.75 1.70 -3.66
CA VAL A 157 12.44 1.07 -4.80
C VAL A 157 13.17 -0.20 -4.36
N ALA A 158 13.94 -0.15 -3.26
CA ALA A 158 14.69 -1.30 -2.77
C ALA A 158 13.76 -2.46 -2.34
N ILE A 159 12.67 -2.14 -1.64
CA ILE A 159 11.66 -3.14 -1.24
C ILE A 159 10.97 -3.73 -2.46
N SER A 160 10.53 -2.90 -3.41
CA SER A 160 9.89 -3.37 -4.65
C SER A 160 10.80 -4.34 -5.40
N LEU A 161 12.09 -4.02 -5.57
CA LEU A 161 13.06 -4.90 -6.23
C LEU A 161 13.23 -6.23 -5.51
N ILE A 162 13.49 -6.19 -4.19
CA ILE A 162 13.74 -7.40 -3.40
C ILE A 162 12.49 -8.26 -3.31
N CYS A 163 11.33 -7.66 -3.03
CA CYS A 163 10.06 -8.37 -2.96
C CYS A 163 9.66 -8.93 -4.33
N ASN A 164 9.88 -8.22 -5.43
CA ASN A 164 9.60 -8.73 -6.78
C ASN A 164 10.51 -9.92 -7.10
N GLY A 165 11.83 -9.77 -6.94
CA GLY A 165 12.78 -10.85 -7.14
C GLY A 165 12.53 -12.06 -6.26
N PHE A 166 12.22 -11.85 -4.97
CA PHE A 166 11.86 -12.95 -4.09
C PHE A 166 10.57 -13.61 -4.56
N ASN A 167 9.50 -12.85 -4.82
CA ASN A 167 8.23 -13.38 -5.32
C ASN A 167 8.42 -14.21 -6.59
N ASN A 168 9.14 -13.73 -7.58
CA ASN A 168 9.40 -14.49 -8.81
C ASN A 168 10.22 -15.77 -8.58
N LEU A 169 10.96 -15.88 -7.46
CA LEU A 169 11.70 -17.09 -7.11
C LEU A 169 10.80 -18.16 -6.50
N TRP A 170 10.00 -17.79 -5.50
CA TRP A 170 9.26 -18.76 -4.70
C TRP A 170 7.87 -19.07 -5.27
N MET A 171 7.27 -18.14 -6.04
CA MET A 171 5.94 -18.30 -6.64
C MET A 171 5.80 -19.56 -7.49
N PRO A 172 6.71 -19.87 -8.44
CA PRO A 172 6.58 -21.06 -9.27
C PRO A 172 6.71 -22.36 -8.47
N ILE A 173 7.60 -22.36 -7.48
CA ILE A 173 7.80 -23.49 -6.56
C ILE A 173 6.53 -23.71 -5.73
N ALA A 174 5.97 -22.64 -5.15
CA ALA A 174 4.77 -22.76 -4.33
C ALA A 174 3.55 -23.23 -5.13
N GLN A 175 3.36 -22.76 -6.36
CA GLN A 175 2.27 -23.21 -7.23
C GLN A 175 2.35 -24.71 -7.56
N ALA A 176 3.56 -25.29 -7.59
CA ALA A 176 3.76 -26.70 -7.85
C ALA A 176 3.45 -27.61 -6.63
N TYR A 177 3.68 -27.12 -5.40
CA TYR A 177 3.63 -27.95 -4.19
C TYR A 177 2.54 -27.59 -3.18
N VAL A 178 1.96 -26.39 -3.26
CA VAL A 178 1.11 -25.84 -2.20
C VAL A 178 -0.29 -25.53 -2.73
N PRO A 179 -1.36 -26.00 -2.07
CA PRO A 179 -2.73 -25.62 -2.40
C PRO A 179 -2.95 -24.10 -2.29
N LEU A 180 -3.78 -23.55 -3.18
CA LEU A 180 -4.02 -22.11 -3.31
C LEU A 180 -4.33 -21.37 -1.99
N ALA A 181 -5.10 -21.99 -1.09
CA ALA A 181 -5.44 -21.40 0.21
C ALA A 181 -4.22 -21.25 1.13
N VAL A 182 -3.36 -22.26 1.19
CA VAL A 182 -2.12 -22.25 1.98
C VAL A 182 -1.11 -21.30 1.34
N TYR A 183 -1.07 -21.28 0.01
CA TYR A 183 -0.26 -20.34 -0.78
C TYR A 183 -0.59 -18.88 -0.43
N ASN A 184 -1.86 -18.45 -0.48
CA ASN A 184 -2.24 -17.05 -0.18
C ASN A 184 -1.84 -16.62 1.24
N LEU A 185 -1.92 -17.54 2.20
CA LEU A 185 -1.49 -17.29 3.57
C LEU A 185 0.04 -17.15 3.66
N LEU A 186 0.80 -18.06 3.01
CA LEU A 186 2.25 -17.99 2.94
C LEU A 186 2.75 -16.72 2.23
N VAL A 187 2.13 -16.31 1.10
CA VAL A 187 2.45 -15.04 0.42
C VAL A 187 2.38 -13.89 1.41
N THR A 188 1.29 -13.83 2.18
CA THR A 188 1.02 -12.74 3.12
C THR A 188 2.09 -12.68 4.21
N PHE A 189 2.42 -13.81 4.83
CA PHE A 189 3.43 -13.89 5.88
C PHE A 189 4.84 -13.60 5.35
N ILE A 190 5.20 -14.15 4.20
CA ILE A 190 6.56 -13.98 3.64
C ILE A 190 6.74 -12.56 3.13
N THR A 191 5.78 -12.03 2.37
CA THR A 191 5.85 -10.65 1.87
C THR A 191 5.87 -9.67 3.03
N GLY A 192 5.00 -9.86 4.04
CA GLY A 192 5.00 -9.03 5.25
C GLY A 192 6.32 -9.12 6.03
N GLY A 193 6.85 -10.33 6.24
CA GLY A 193 8.10 -10.56 6.98
C GLY A 193 9.35 -10.02 6.27
N VAL A 194 9.47 -10.25 4.96
CA VAL A 194 10.56 -9.70 4.13
C VAL A 194 10.49 -8.18 4.12
N SER A 195 9.30 -7.59 3.92
CA SER A 195 9.13 -6.14 4.00
C SER A 195 9.53 -5.59 5.38
N MET A 196 9.19 -6.27 6.49
CA MET A 196 9.57 -5.84 7.83
C MET A 196 11.10 -5.77 8.02
N ILE A 197 11.84 -6.79 7.57
CA ILE A 197 13.31 -6.81 7.68
C ILE A 197 13.92 -5.68 6.86
N ILE A 198 13.45 -5.46 5.63
CA ILE A 198 13.98 -4.38 4.78
C ILE A 198 13.64 -3.01 5.39
N PHE A 199 12.39 -2.79 5.83
CA PHE A 199 12.01 -1.56 6.52
C PHE A 199 12.85 -1.33 7.77
N PHE A 200 13.18 -2.37 8.54
CA PHE A 200 14.05 -2.25 9.71
C PHE A 200 15.44 -1.71 9.32
N PHE A 201 16.11 -2.29 8.32
CA PHE A 201 17.43 -1.82 7.90
C PHE A 201 17.38 -0.44 7.25
N VAL A 202 16.37 -0.18 6.42
CA VAL A 202 16.20 1.12 5.78
C VAL A 202 15.89 2.20 6.82
N PHE A 203 14.95 1.96 7.74
CA PHE A 203 14.68 2.88 8.84
C PHE A 203 15.87 3.04 9.78
N LYS A 204 16.69 2.02 9.99
CA LYS A 204 17.93 2.15 10.76
C LYS A 204 18.99 3.02 10.07
N ILE A 205 19.03 3.01 8.73
CA ILE A 205 19.91 3.89 7.94
C ILE A 205 19.37 5.33 7.92
N ILE A 206 18.05 5.50 7.83
CA ILE A 206 17.37 6.81 7.78
C ILE A 206 17.31 7.46 9.18
N PHE A 207 17.09 6.65 10.21
CA PHE A 207 17.06 7.02 11.62
C PHE A 207 18.14 6.19 12.34
N PRO A 208 19.43 6.52 12.17
CA PRO A 208 20.41 5.99 13.09
C PRO A 208 19.98 6.40 14.49
N GLU A 209 19.86 5.45 15.42
CA GLU A 209 19.52 5.70 16.84
C GLU A 209 20.65 6.50 17.53
N GLY A 210 20.85 7.74 17.11
CA GLY A 210 22.02 8.57 17.42
C GLY A 210 21.78 10.08 17.45
N GLU A 211 20.54 10.57 17.28
CA GLU A 211 20.20 11.98 17.59
C GLU A 211 18.86 12.11 18.34
N ALA A 212 18.59 11.18 19.25
CA ALA A 212 17.76 11.50 20.40
C ALA A 212 18.64 12.24 21.42
N LYS A 213 18.61 13.59 21.35
CA LYS A 213 19.24 14.60 22.22
C LYS A 213 20.67 15.05 21.89
N ALA A 214 20.74 16.14 21.13
CA ALA A 214 21.64 17.25 21.45
C ALA A 214 20.87 18.58 21.27
N GLU A 215 19.82 18.77 22.07
CA GLU A 215 19.34 20.12 22.40
C GLU A 215 19.70 20.38 23.86
N ALA A 216 20.31 21.56 24.10
CA ALA A 216 20.68 22.18 25.36
C ALA A 216 22.03 21.76 26.00
N GLU A 217 23.09 22.44 25.58
CA GLU A 217 23.88 23.32 26.48
C GLU A 217 24.38 24.56 25.71
#